data_AF-A0A5M6CU90-F1
#
_entry.id   AF-A0A5M6CU90-F1
#
_cell.length_a   1.000
_cell.length_b   1.000
_cell.length_c   1.000
_cell.angle_alpha   90.00
_cell.angle_beta   90.00
_cell.angle_gamma   90.00
#
_symmetry.space_group_name_H-M   'P 1'
#
loop_
_entity.id
_entity.type
_entity.pdbx_description
1 polymer ?
#
loop_
_entity_poly.entity_id
_entity_poly.type
_entity_poly.pdbx_seq_one_letter_code
_entity_poly.pdbx_strand_id
1 'polypeptide(L)'
;MSDLIFGATSPTDQAIGITGGIGITLISATSSDAGLMSANDKTVLDLLPPVTSGTYTPACVGPATYTPAGFRYIKVGHIVQGGGLVEVSGGVVGDNSFAFDLPFSSVIYDLTNVTGTLTGINIGAPVSTGTGNYVNAYFAATAMAAAHFTATDTDSTVYIEFTYIVL
;
A
#
# COMPACT_ATOMS: atom_id res chain seq x y z
N MET A 1 56.43 12.24 2.94
CA MET A 1 54.96 12.16 3.05
C MET A 1 54.53 11.01 2.17
N SER A 2 54.11 9.89 2.76
CA SER A 2 53.65 8.71 2.00
C SER A 2 52.14 8.75 1.88
N ASP A 3 51.69 8.63 0.64
CA ASP A 3 50.33 8.65 0.16
C ASP A 3 49.49 7.49 0.74
N LEU A 4 48.22 7.74 1.04
CA LEU A 4 47.28 6.74 1.52
C LEU A 4 46.64 6.06 0.29
N ILE A 5 47.17 4.89 -0.08
CA ILE A 5 46.68 4.07 -1.19
C ILE A 5 45.39 3.36 -0.76
N PHE A 6 44.28 3.59 -1.46
CA PHE A 6 43.00 2.91 -1.23
C PHE A 6 43.15 1.39 -1.41
N GLY A 7 42.75 0.63 -0.38
CA GLY A 7 42.97 -0.81 -0.26
C GLY A 7 42.34 -1.63 -1.37
N ALA A 8 43.15 -2.47 -2.00
CA ALA A 8 42.68 -3.52 -2.89
C ALA A 8 41.76 -4.48 -2.12
N THR A 9 40.57 -4.74 -2.66
CA THR A 9 39.73 -5.86 -2.19
C THR A 9 40.48 -7.15 -2.48
N SER A 10 41.02 -7.78 -1.44
CA SER A 10 41.59 -9.11 -1.56
C SER A 10 40.44 -10.10 -1.77
N PRO A 11 40.44 -10.93 -2.83
CA PRO A 11 39.58 -12.10 -2.84
C PRO A 11 39.97 -12.97 -1.64
N THR A 12 39.01 -13.24 -0.75
CA THR A 12 39.21 -14.26 0.28
C THR A 12 39.14 -15.61 -0.39
N ASP A 13 40.31 -16.16 -0.71
CA ASP A 13 40.46 -17.59 -0.96
C ASP A 13 40.24 -18.32 0.38
N GLN A 14 39.00 -18.68 0.70
CA GLN A 14 38.76 -19.65 1.76
C GLN A 14 39.06 -21.04 1.20
N ALA A 15 40.20 -21.60 1.62
CA ALA A 15 40.49 -23.01 1.41
C ALA A 15 39.44 -23.84 2.16
N ILE A 16 38.50 -24.46 1.42
CA ILE A 16 37.69 -25.56 1.95
C ILE A 16 38.67 -26.70 2.24
N GLY A 17 38.90 -26.98 3.53
CA GLY A 17 39.85 -28.00 3.97
C GLY A 17 39.43 -29.39 3.52
N ILE A 18 39.90 -29.82 2.35
CA ILE A 18 39.93 -31.23 1.93
C ILE A 18 41.33 -31.60 1.48
N THR A 19 42.01 -32.37 2.32
CA THR A 19 43.34 -32.91 2.07
C THR A 19 43.27 -33.91 0.91
N GLY A 20 43.78 -33.51 -0.28
CA GLY A 20 44.02 -34.42 -1.41
C GLY A 20 43.08 -34.30 -2.62
N GLY A 21 42.19 -33.31 -2.67
CA GLY A 21 41.33 -33.07 -3.84
C GLY A 21 41.93 -32.07 -4.83
N ILE A 22 41.85 -32.38 -6.12
CA ILE A 22 42.18 -31.47 -7.24
C ILE A 22 41.49 -30.12 -6.96
N GLY A 23 42.26 -29.03 -6.88
CA GLY A 23 41.74 -27.72 -6.53
C GLY A 23 40.52 -27.38 -7.39
N ILE A 24 39.37 -27.21 -6.75
CA ILE A 24 38.16 -26.79 -7.44
C ILE A 24 38.37 -25.32 -7.77
N THR A 25 38.77 -25.00 -9.00
CA THR A 25 38.72 -23.63 -9.49
C THR A 25 37.24 -23.25 -9.58
N LEU A 26 36.77 -22.47 -8.62
CA LEU A 26 35.46 -21.84 -8.72
C LEU A 26 35.57 -20.78 -9.82
N ILE A 27 35.00 -21.08 -11.00
CA ILE A 27 34.85 -20.11 -12.07
C ILE A 27 34.03 -18.96 -11.51
N SER A 28 34.56 -17.73 -11.54
CA SER A 28 33.77 -16.55 -11.20
C SER A 28 32.49 -16.56 -12.04
N ALA A 29 31.32 -16.41 -11.43
CA ALA A 29 30.05 -16.45 -12.15
C ALA A 29 30.09 -15.53 -13.40
N THR A 30 30.14 -16.11 -14.59
CA THR A 30 30.17 -15.38 -15.87
C THR A 30 28.78 -15.23 -16.49
N SER A 31 27.76 -15.91 -15.95
CA SER A 31 26.35 -15.71 -16.28
C SER A 31 25.46 -15.95 -15.06
N SER A 32 24.41 -15.13 -14.97
CA SER A 32 23.60 -14.82 -13.78
C SER A 32 22.38 -15.72 -13.55
N ASP A 33 22.16 -16.77 -14.35
CA ASP A 33 20.78 -17.24 -14.53
C ASP A 33 20.18 -18.13 -13.42
N ALA A 34 20.92 -18.49 -12.37
CA ALA A 34 20.34 -18.92 -11.09
C ALA A 34 21.42 -19.08 -10.01
N GLY A 35 21.69 -18.05 -9.20
CA GLY A 35 22.28 -18.33 -7.88
C GLY A 35 23.08 -17.24 -7.18
N LEU A 36 23.57 -16.21 -7.88
CA LEU A 36 24.29 -15.10 -7.24
C LEU A 36 23.82 -13.77 -7.83
N MET A 37 23.28 -12.90 -6.97
CA MET A 37 22.87 -11.54 -7.32
C MET A 37 24.09 -10.74 -7.79
N SER A 38 24.07 -10.22 -9.02
CA SER A 38 25.16 -9.36 -9.50
C SER A 38 25.14 -8.00 -8.79
N ALA A 39 26.25 -7.26 -8.84
CA ALA A 39 26.28 -5.88 -8.32
C ALA A 39 25.23 -4.99 -9.00
N ASN A 40 24.99 -5.20 -10.29
CA ASN A 40 23.94 -4.52 -11.04
C ASN A 40 22.54 -4.89 -10.52
N ASP A 41 22.27 -6.18 -10.29
CA ASP A 41 20.98 -6.62 -9.72
C ASP A 41 20.75 -6.02 -8.32
N LYS A 42 21.81 -5.92 -7.52
CA LYS A 42 21.74 -5.24 -6.22
C LYS A 42 21.40 -3.76 -6.36
N THR A 43 22.03 -3.05 -7.31
CA THR A 43 21.69 -1.63 -7.54
C THR A 43 20.25 -1.44 -7.99
N VAL A 44 19.73 -2.35 -8.81
CA VAL A 44 18.31 -2.32 -9.23
C VAL A 44 17.39 -2.59 -8.03
N LEU A 45 17.72 -3.55 -7.17
CA LEU A 45 16.95 -3.83 -5.96
C LEU A 45 16.99 -2.66 -4.97
N ASP A 46 18.16 -2.04 -4.77
CA ASP A 46 18.33 -0.90 -3.87
C ASP A 46 17.56 0.35 -4.36
N LEU A 47 17.16 0.41 -5.64
CA LEU A 47 16.31 1.45 -6.22
C LEU A 47 14.80 1.17 -6.09
N LEU A 48 14.40 -0.04 -5.68
CA LEU A 48 12.98 -0.33 -5.50
C LEU A 48 12.42 0.44 -4.29
N PRO A 49 11.21 1.02 -4.43
CA PRO A 49 10.58 1.71 -3.32
C PRO A 49 10.28 0.73 -2.17
N PRO A 50 10.40 1.16 -0.90
CA PRO A 50 10.08 0.32 0.24
C PRO A 50 8.62 -0.10 0.18
N VAL A 51 8.37 -1.38 0.48
CA VAL A 51 7.03 -1.97 0.55
C VAL A 51 6.70 -2.26 2.01
N THR A 52 5.52 -1.83 2.45
CA THR A 52 5.00 -2.13 3.79
C THR A 52 3.52 -2.49 3.68
N SER A 53 3.10 -3.56 4.34
CA SER A 53 1.69 -3.95 4.38
C SER A 53 1.24 -4.20 5.82
N GLY A 54 -0.06 -4.15 6.04
CA GLY A 54 -0.62 -4.31 7.37
C GLY A 54 -2.14 -4.29 7.40
N THR A 55 -2.65 -4.43 8.61
CA THR A 55 -4.06 -4.25 8.97
C THR A 55 -4.20 -3.00 9.81
N TYR A 56 -5.34 -2.33 9.70
CA TYR A 56 -5.67 -1.20 10.56
C TYR A 56 -7.18 -1.17 10.80
N THR A 57 -7.62 -0.38 11.77
CA THR A 57 -9.06 -0.15 12.01
C THR A 57 -9.28 1.36 11.94
N PRO A 58 -9.89 1.87 10.85
CA PRO A 58 -10.15 3.30 10.75
C PRO A 58 -11.14 3.75 11.83
N ALA A 59 -11.03 4.98 12.33
CA ALA A 59 -12.20 5.62 12.90
C ALA A 59 -13.10 6.06 11.75
N CYS A 60 -14.42 5.94 11.93
CA CYS A 60 -15.42 6.41 10.97
C CYS A 60 -16.27 7.50 11.61
N VAL A 61 -16.51 8.58 10.88
CA VAL A 61 -17.27 9.74 11.34
C VAL A 61 -18.37 10.06 10.34
N GLY A 62 -19.62 10.10 10.82
CA GLY A 62 -20.77 10.43 10.00
C GLY A 62 -22.06 10.45 10.84
N PRO A 63 -23.22 10.66 10.19
CA PRO A 63 -24.50 10.76 10.90
C PRO A 63 -25.06 9.42 11.39
N ALA A 64 -24.64 8.29 10.80
CA ALA A 64 -25.05 6.95 11.19
C ALA A 64 -23.98 6.24 12.05
N THR A 65 -24.24 4.99 12.43
CA THR A 65 -23.23 4.13 13.05
C THR A 65 -22.45 3.39 11.98
N TYR A 66 -21.11 3.48 12.04
CA TYR A 66 -20.20 2.84 11.09
C TYR A 66 -19.24 1.92 11.84
N THR A 67 -19.30 0.63 11.54
CA THR A 67 -18.46 -0.39 12.20
C THR A 67 -17.47 -0.96 11.18
N PRO A 68 -16.21 -0.49 11.18
CA PRO A 68 -15.20 -0.95 10.25
C PRO A 68 -14.64 -2.32 10.66
N ALA A 69 -14.42 -3.18 9.67
CA ALA A 69 -13.86 -4.51 9.84
C ALA A 69 -12.94 -4.90 8.67
N GLY A 70 -11.87 -5.64 9.00
CA GLY A 70 -11.03 -6.30 8.00
C GLY A 70 -10.18 -5.38 7.13
N PHE A 71 -9.94 -4.12 7.52
CA PHE A 71 -9.16 -3.18 6.74
C PHE A 71 -7.69 -3.59 6.62
N ARG A 72 -7.19 -3.55 5.38
CA ARG A 72 -5.81 -3.92 5.00
C ARG A 72 -5.22 -2.86 4.08
N TYR A 73 -3.90 -2.76 4.06
CA TYR A 73 -3.19 -1.88 3.16
C TYR A 73 -1.88 -2.47 2.65
N ILE A 74 -1.42 -1.95 1.51
CA ILE A 74 -0.08 -2.09 0.96
C ILE A 74 0.39 -0.68 0.57
N LYS A 75 1.54 -0.28 1.10
CA LYS A 75 2.26 0.95 0.76
C LYS A 75 3.48 0.59 -0.08
N VAL A 76 3.63 1.23 -1.22
CA VAL A 76 4.79 1.12 -2.11
C VAL A 76 5.33 2.53 -2.33
N GLY A 77 6.44 2.86 -1.67
CA GLY A 77 6.97 4.23 -1.69
C GLY A 77 5.95 5.22 -1.11
N HIS A 78 5.44 6.12 -1.95
CA HIS A 78 4.43 7.14 -1.58
C HIS A 78 2.99 6.72 -1.92
N ILE A 79 2.77 5.61 -2.61
CA ILE A 79 1.43 5.16 -2.98
C ILE A 79 0.94 4.15 -1.95
N VAL A 80 -0.28 4.33 -1.47
CA VAL A 80 -0.94 3.38 -0.58
C VAL A 80 -2.21 2.90 -1.25
N GLN A 81 -2.37 1.58 -1.33
CA GLN A 81 -3.60 0.92 -1.72
C GLN A 81 -4.16 0.20 -0.50
N GLY A 82 -5.47 0.28 -0.30
CA GLY A 82 -6.10 -0.35 0.85
C GLY A 82 -7.59 -0.52 0.66
N GLY A 83 -8.19 -1.16 1.64
CA GLY A 83 -9.61 -1.45 1.60
C GLY A 83 -10.06 -2.32 2.76
N GLY A 84 -11.37 -2.41 2.91
CA GLY A 84 -12.01 -3.14 3.99
C GLY A 84 -13.53 -3.06 3.90
N LEU A 85 -14.20 -3.54 4.94
CA LEU A 85 -15.65 -3.52 5.06
C LEU A 85 -16.06 -2.52 6.13
N VAL A 86 -17.18 -1.84 5.92
CA VAL A 86 -17.87 -1.03 6.92
C VAL A 86 -19.33 -1.46 6.96
N GLU A 87 -19.78 -1.90 8.13
CA GLU A 87 -21.21 -2.09 8.40
C GLU A 87 -21.81 -0.74 8.78
N VAL A 88 -22.90 -0.39 8.13
CA VAL A 88 -23.65 0.85 8.34
C VAL A 88 -24.97 0.48 8.98
N SER A 89 -25.28 1.09 10.12
CA SER A 89 -26.60 0.95 10.75
C SER A 89 -27.19 2.30 11.12
N GLY A 90 -28.50 2.43 10.85
CA GLY A 90 -29.22 3.69 11.03
C GLY A 90 -28.88 4.76 9.99
N GLY A 91 -28.46 4.34 8.79
CA GLY A 91 -28.31 5.22 7.64
C GLY A 91 -29.67 5.69 7.08
N VAL A 92 -29.61 6.50 6.02
CA VAL A 92 -30.81 6.91 5.28
C VAL A 92 -30.92 6.13 3.98
N VAL A 93 -32.13 5.84 3.51
CA VAL A 93 -32.30 5.36 2.13
C VAL A 93 -31.98 6.52 1.18
N GLY A 94 -31.13 6.28 0.18
CA GLY A 94 -30.60 7.32 -0.70
C GLY A 94 -29.15 7.66 -0.38
N ASP A 95 -28.76 8.92 -0.53
CA ASP A 95 -27.35 9.32 -0.45
C ASP A 95 -26.82 9.33 0.98
N ASN A 96 -25.71 8.63 1.18
CA ASN A 96 -24.99 8.57 2.44
C ASN A 96 -23.53 8.95 2.21
N SER A 97 -22.92 9.52 3.25
CA SER A 97 -21.49 9.74 3.30
C SER A 97 -20.95 9.64 4.71
N PHE A 98 -19.70 9.20 4.81
CA PHE A 98 -18.93 9.22 6.05
C PHE A 98 -17.45 9.41 5.74
N ALA A 99 -16.73 10.00 6.70
CA ALA A 99 -15.29 10.10 6.66
C ALA A 99 -14.67 8.91 7.40
N PHE A 100 -13.50 8.45 6.95
CA PHE A 100 -12.73 7.41 7.62
C PHE A 100 -11.24 7.72 7.59
N ASP A 101 -10.52 7.27 8.63
CA ASP A 101 -9.07 7.48 8.74
C ASP A 101 -8.29 6.67 7.70
N LEU A 102 -7.22 7.27 7.19
CA LEU A 102 -6.23 6.62 6.35
C LEU A 102 -5.13 5.99 7.23
N PRO A 103 -4.51 4.87 6.78
CA PRO A 103 -3.51 4.16 7.58
C PRO A 103 -2.20 4.94 7.78
N PHE A 104 -1.94 5.95 6.95
CA PHE A 104 -0.80 6.86 7.08
C PHE A 104 -1.28 8.29 6.93
N SER A 105 -0.75 9.17 7.78
CA SER A 105 -1.03 10.60 7.67
C SER A 105 -0.43 11.16 6.38
N SER A 106 -1.22 11.97 5.66
CA SER A 106 -0.82 12.70 4.46
C SER A 106 -1.56 14.04 4.43
N VAL A 107 -0.92 15.08 3.90
CA VAL A 107 -1.62 16.33 3.59
C VAL A 107 -2.23 16.20 2.21
N ILE A 108 -3.55 16.21 2.15
CA ILE A 108 -4.30 16.03 0.90
C ILE A 108 -4.65 17.42 0.34
N TYR A 109 -4.10 17.76 -0.82
CA TYR A 109 -4.29 19.06 -1.46
C TYR A 109 -5.26 19.01 -2.65
N ASP A 110 -5.52 17.81 -3.19
CA ASP A 110 -6.37 17.59 -4.36
C ASP A 110 -7.29 16.39 -4.14
N LEU A 111 -8.51 16.49 -4.65
CA LEU A 111 -9.49 15.39 -4.74
C LEU A 111 -8.92 14.17 -5.45
N THR A 112 -7.96 14.35 -6.37
CA THR A 112 -7.31 13.25 -7.08
C THR A 112 -6.27 12.50 -6.25
N ASN A 113 -5.83 13.03 -5.11
CA ASN A 113 -4.84 12.37 -4.26
C ASN A 113 -5.40 11.19 -3.49
N VAL A 114 -6.73 11.08 -3.39
CA VAL A 114 -7.42 9.91 -2.85
C VAL A 114 -8.51 9.53 -3.84
N THR A 115 -8.47 8.30 -4.34
CA THR A 115 -9.49 7.77 -5.22
C THR A 115 -9.89 6.38 -4.76
N GLY A 116 -11.11 5.97 -5.05
CA GLY A 116 -11.54 4.62 -4.71
C GLY A 116 -12.95 4.33 -5.17
N THR A 117 -13.31 3.07 -5.05
CA THR A 117 -14.59 2.52 -5.44
C THR A 117 -15.26 1.90 -4.22
N LEU A 118 -16.58 1.88 -4.26
CA LEU A 118 -17.38 1.24 -3.24
C LEU A 118 -18.32 0.24 -3.88
N THR A 119 -18.45 -0.92 -3.25
CA THR A 119 -19.46 -1.92 -3.57
C THR A 119 -20.12 -2.40 -2.29
N GLY A 120 -21.16 -3.24 -2.35
CA GLY A 120 -21.81 -3.65 -1.10
C GLY A 120 -23.15 -4.34 -1.24
N ILE A 121 -23.74 -4.58 -0.07
CA ILE A 121 -25.09 -5.08 0.12
C ILE A 121 -25.97 -3.89 0.51
N ASN A 122 -27.17 -3.85 -0.05
CA ASN A 122 -28.09 -2.70 0.07
C ASN A 122 -27.48 -1.39 -0.46
N ILE A 123 -26.56 -1.51 -1.42
CA ILE A 123 -25.97 -0.37 -2.14
C ILE A 123 -26.60 -0.31 -3.51
N GLY A 124 -27.23 0.83 -3.80
CA GLY A 124 -27.92 1.10 -5.04
C GLY A 124 -26.98 1.51 -6.15
N ALA A 125 -27.53 1.50 -7.37
CA ALA A 125 -26.93 2.25 -8.46
C ALA A 125 -27.00 3.75 -8.14
N PRO A 126 -26.02 4.55 -8.61
CA PRO A 126 -26.04 5.99 -8.41
C PRO A 126 -27.35 6.61 -8.92
N VAL A 127 -28.02 7.37 -8.05
CA VAL A 127 -29.33 8.00 -8.35
C VAL A 127 -29.23 9.24 -9.25
N SER A 128 -28.02 9.75 -9.47
CA SER A 128 -27.77 10.86 -10.39
C SER A 128 -26.56 10.58 -11.29
N THR A 129 -26.64 11.06 -12.54
CA THR A 129 -25.55 10.99 -13.50
C THR A 129 -24.36 11.81 -13.00
N GLY A 130 -23.32 11.13 -12.53
CA GLY A 130 -22.07 11.74 -12.04
C GLY A 130 -21.74 11.47 -10.57
N THR A 131 -22.64 10.84 -9.81
CA THR A 131 -22.47 10.60 -8.37
C THR A 131 -22.50 9.11 -8.08
N GLY A 132 -21.43 8.41 -8.50
CA GLY A 132 -21.20 6.98 -8.26
C GLY A 132 -21.10 6.60 -6.78
N ASN A 133 -20.86 5.32 -6.50
CA ASN A 133 -20.34 4.91 -5.19
C ASN A 133 -18.80 5.02 -5.24
N TYR A 134 -18.22 6.00 -4.55
CA TYR A 134 -16.80 6.35 -4.69
C TYR A 134 -16.15 6.80 -3.38
N VAL A 135 -14.82 6.82 -3.38
CA VAL A 135 -13.99 7.42 -2.33
C VAL A 135 -13.25 8.63 -2.88
N ASN A 136 -13.20 9.72 -2.12
CA ASN A 136 -12.41 10.90 -2.44
C ASN A 136 -11.74 11.48 -1.19
N ALA A 137 -10.96 12.55 -1.40
CA ALA A 137 -10.33 13.29 -0.32
C ALA A 137 -11.35 13.96 0.61
N TYR A 138 -11.10 13.92 1.92
CA TYR A 138 -11.87 14.67 2.91
C TYR A 138 -11.07 15.85 3.46
N PHE A 139 -11.39 17.07 3.01
CA PHE A 139 -10.58 18.26 3.31
C PHE A 139 -10.78 18.86 4.70
N ALA A 140 -11.78 18.43 5.46
CA ALA A 140 -12.04 18.99 6.78
C ALA A 140 -11.11 18.42 7.87
N ALA A 141 -10.30 17.41 7.55
CA ALA A 141 -9.33 16.81 8.47
C ALA A 141 -8.09 16.28 7.73
N THR A 142 -6.93 16.33 8.37
CA THR A 142 -5.74 15.64 7.85
C THR A 142 -5.92 14.14 7.98
N ALA A 143 -5.41 13.37 7.03
CA ALA A 143 -5.39 11.90 7.07
C ALA A 143 -6.76 11.20 7.00
N MET A 144 -7.78 11.82 6.41
CA MET A 144 -9.09 11.20 6.21
C MET A 144 -9.50 11.17 4.74
N ALA A 145 -10.31 10.18 4.40
CA ALA A 145 -11.02 10.08 3.12
C ALA A 145 -12.53 10.05 3.38
N ALA A 146 -13.33 10.41 2.36
CA ALA A 146 -14.77 10.29 2.44
C ALA A 146 -15.27 9.20 1.49
N ALA A 147 -16.16 8.35 2.01
CA ALA A 147 -16.90 7.36 1.25
C ALA A 147 -18.29 7.93 0.94
N HIS A 148 -18.69 7.87 -0.32
CA HIS A 148 -19.99 8.34 -0.81
C HIS A 148 -20.72 7.19 -1.50
N PHE A 149 -21.92 6.86 -1.03
CA PHE A 149 -22.70 5.76 -1.59
C PHE A 149 -24.20 6.03 -1.53
N THR A 150 -24.95 5.41 -2.43
CA THR A 150 -26.41 5.39 -2.38
C THR A 150 -26.86 4.08 -1.72
N ALA A 151 -27.59 4.16 -0.61
CA ALA A 151 -28.16 3.01 0.08
C ALA A 151 -29.59 2.72 -0.38
N THR A 152 -29.96 1.45 -0.51
CA THR A 152 -31.34 1.01 -0.77
C THR A 152 -32.09 0.66 0.51
N ASP A 153 -31.40 0.64 1.65
CA ASP A 153 -31.93 0.33 2.99
C ASP A 153 -31.18 1.19 4.03
N THR A 154 -31.73 1.28 5.24
CA THR A 154 -31.14 1.97 6.39
C THR A 154 -29.95 1.21 7.00
N ASP A 155 -29.88 -0.10 6.80
CA ASP A 155 -28.72 -0.92 7.13
C ASP A 155 -28.03 -1.36 5.82
N SER A 156 -26.71 -1.19 5.74
CA SER A 156 -25.93 -1.52 4.55
C SER A 156 -24.55 -2.03 4.89
N THR A 157 -23.95 -2.78 3.97
CA THR A 157 -22.56 -3.22 4.08
C THR A 157 -21.77 -2.62 2.92
N VAL A 158 -20.76 -1.82 3.22
CA VAL A 158 -19.93 -1.13 2.23
C VAL A 158 -18.55 -1.77 2.19
N TYR A 159 -18.17 -2.32 1.04
CA TYR A 159 -16.79 -2.70 0.74
C TYR A 159 -16.09 -1.52 0.08
N ILE A 160 -14.97 -1.10 0.69
CA ILE A 160 -14.18 0.04 0.26
C ILE A 160 -12.88 -0.47 -0.35
N GLU A 161 -12.55 0.03 -1.54
CA GLU A 161 -11.20 -0.05 -2.10
C GLU A 161 -10.73 1.36 -2.44
N PHE A 162 -9.51 1.73 -2.03
CA PHE A 162 -8.98 3.06 -2.24
C PHE A 162 -7.48 3.05 -2.53
N THR A 163 -7.03 4.08 -3.23
CA THR A 163 -5.63 4.40 -3.48
C THR A 163 -5.39 5.86 -3.12
N TYR A 164 -4.29 6.15 -2.43
CA TYR A 164 -3.88 7.53 -2.18
C TYR A 164 -2.38 7.73 -2.18
N ILE A 165 -1.97 9.00 -2.25
CA ILE A 165 -0.57 9.42 -2.20
C ILE A 165 -0.25 10.01 -0.82
N VAL A 166 0.81 9.51 -0.20
CA VAL A 166 1.43 10.05 1.00
C VAL A 166 2.51 11.06 0.58
N LEU A 167 2.31 12.33 0.94
CA LEU A 167 3.22 13.44 0.63
C LEU A 167 4.11 13.81 1.82
#